data_AF-C7P4T6-F1
#
_entry.id   AF-C7P4T6-F1
#
_cell.length_a   1.000
_cell.length_b   1.000
_cell.length_c   1.000
_cell.angle_alpha   90.00
_cell.angle_beta   90.00
_cell.angle_gamma   90.00
#
_symmetry.space_group_name_H-M   'P 1'
#
loop_
_entity.id
_entity.type
_entity.pdbx_description
1 polymer ?
#
loop_
_entity_poly.entity_id
_entity_poly.type
_entity_poly.pdbx_seq_one_letter_code
_entity_poly.pdbx_strand_id
1 'polypeptide(L)' 'MKQSVIDRPEIACALLCGAVGFGLYGVESGVLWVIVGYFLGKSIESLFWTLTGGLSS' A
#
# COMPACT_ATOMS: atom_id res chain seq x y z
N MET A 1 -8.45 20.09 -6.75
CA MET A 1 -8.57 18.62 -6.89
C MET A 1 -7.62 17.96 -5.92
N LYS A 2 -8.04 17.75 -4.66
CA LYS A 2 -7.29 16.97 -3.66
C LYS A 2 -7.79 15.53 -3.78
N GLN A 3 -7.40 14.87 -4.87
CA GLN A 3 -7.69 13.46 -5.07
C GLN A 3 -6.73 12.72 -4.14
N SER A 4 -7.21 12.49 -2.92
CA SER A 4 -6.44 11.96 -1.80
C SER A 4 -5.76 10.68 -2.24
N VAL A 5 -4.44 10.61 -2.03
CA VAL A 5 -3.62 9.39 -2.18
C VAL A 5 -4.25 8.17 -1.47
N ILE A 6 -5.16 8.42 -0.53
CA ILE A 6 -6.03 7.46 0.18
C ILE A 6 -6.94 6.65 -0.78
N ASP A 7 -7.36 7.20 -1.93
CA ASP A 7 -8.19 6.50 -2.93
C ASP A 7 -7.44 5.35 -3.63
N ARG A 8 -6.11 5.35 -3.53
CA ARG A 8 -5.22 4.33 -4.10
C ARG A 8 -4.40 3.68 -2.98
N PRO A 9 -4.97 2.69 -2.26
CA PRO A 9 -4.30 2.07 -1.11
C PRO A 9 -2.95 1.46 -1.47
N GLU A 10 -2.82 0.95 -2.70
CA GLU A 10 -1.56 0.48 -3.30
C GLU A 10 -0.45 1.56 -3.30
N ILE A 11 -0.78 2.80 -3.63
CA ILE A 11 0.17 3.92 -3.69
C ILE A 11 0.45 4.45 -2.29
N ALA A 12 -0.57 4.55 -1.44
CA ALA A 12 -0.41 4.99 -0.05
C ALA A 12 0.51 4.04 0.74
N CYS A 13 0.26 2.72 0.63
CA CYS A 13 1.09 1.72 1.28
C CYS A 13 2.51 1.70 0.70
N ALA A 14 2.69 1.75 -0.61
CA ALA A 14 4.01 1.82 -1.24
C ALA A 14 4.83 3.02 -0.75
N LEU A 15 4.20 4.19 -0.63
CA LEU A 15 4.88 5.43 -0.25
C LEU A 15 5.26 5.46 1.24
N LEU A 16 4.38 4.98 2.12
CA LEU A 16 4.68 4.86 3.55
C LEU A 16 5.76 3.80 3.81
N CYS A 17 5.63 2.64 3.17
CA CYS A 17 6.56 1.52 3.30
C CYS A 17 7.95 1.95 2.78
N GLY A 18 8.01 2.55 1.60
CA GLY A 18 9.23 3.11 1.02
C GLY A 18 9.90 4.18 1.87
N ALA A 19 9.11 5.11 2.45
CA ALA A 19 9.64 6.15 3.34
C ALA A 19 10.26 5.56 4.62
N VAL A 20 9.63 4.54 5.20
CA VAL A 20 10.17 3.82 6.37
C VAL A 20 11.44 3.05 5.99
N GLY A 21 11.43 2.30 4.88
CA GLY A 21 12.59 1.55 4.41
C GLY A 21 13.78 2.46 4.12
N PHE A 22 13.53 3.61 3.49
CA PHE A 22 14.55 4.62 3.22
C PHE A 22 15.14 5.20 4.51
N GLY A 23 14.28 5.57 5.47
CA GLY A 23 14.70 6.19 6.72
C GLY A 23 15.44 5.25 7.68
N LEU A 24 15.11 3.96 7.67
CA LEU A 24 15.69 2.97 8.60
C LEU A 24 16.90 2.22 8.02
N TYR A 25 16.92 1.97 6.71
CA TYR A 25 17.87 1.03 6.10
C TYR A 25 18.60 1.59 4.86
N GLY A 26 18.31 2.84 4.48
CA GLY A 26 18.94 3.52 3.34
C GLY A 26 18.22 3.33 2.00
N VAL A 27 18.77 3.93 0.95
CA VAL A 27 18.16 4.05 -0.39
C VAL A 27 17.74 2.70 -0.98
N GLU A 28 18.65 1.74 -1.02
CA GLU A 28 18.42 0.43 -1.66
C GLU A 28 17.30 -0.35 -0.98
N SER A 29 17.27 -0.33 0.36
CA SER A 29 16.22 -0.95 1.14
C SER A 29 14.89 -0.20 1.04
N GLY A 30 14.91 1.12 0.84
CA GLY A 30 13.73 1.92 0.55
C GLY A 30 13.01 1.45 -0.70
N VAL A 31 13.73 1.18 -1.80
CA VAL A 31 13.13 0.69 -3.06
C VAL A 31 12.47 -0.67 -2.88
N LEU A 32 13.12 -1.59 -2.16
CA LEU A 32 12.53 -2.89 -1.82
C LEU A 32 11.25 -2.72 -1.00
N TRP A 33 11.26 -1.81 -0.02
CA TRP A 33 10.08 -1.52 0.80
C TRP A 33 8.95 -0.85 -0.01
N VAL A 34 9.24 -0.05 -1.04
CA VAL A 34 8.19 0.45 -1.96
C VAL A 34 7.45 -0.71 -2.62
N ILE A 35 8.17 -1.72 -3.11
CA ILE A 35 7.59 -2.91 -3.76
C ILE A 35 6.73 -3.67 -2.75
N VAL A 36 7.25 -3.91 -1.54
CA VAL A 36 6.49 -4.58 -0.46
C VAL A 36 5.20 -3.82 -0.14
N GLY A 37 5.27 -2.50 0.00
CA GLY A 37 4.11 -1.67 0.28
C GLY A 37 3.08 -1.68 -0.85
N TYR A 38 3.50 -1.74 -2.11
CA TYR A 38 2.60 -1.84 -3.26
C TYR A 38 1.79 -3.16 -3.23
N PHE A 39 2.46 -4.30 -3.04
CA PHE A 39 1.80 -5.60 -2.92
C PHE A 39 0.89 -5.69 -1.69
N LEU A 40 1.29 -5.06 -0.58
CA LEU A 40 0.47 -4.98 0.62
C LEU A 40 -0.83 -4.21 0.36
N GLY A 41 -0.76 -3.05 -0.31
CA GLY A 41 -1.95 -2.28 -0.65
C GLY A 41 -2.88 -3.02 -1.62
N LYS A 42 -2.34 -3.77 -2.58
CA LYS A 42 -3.12 -4.70 -3.43
C LYS A 42 -3.81 -5.81 -2.63
N SER A 43 -3.13 -6.35 -1.63
CA SER A 43 -3.70 -7.38 -0.75
C SER A 43 -4.86 -6.82 0.08
N ILE A 44 -4.74 -5.58 0.56
CA ILE A 44 -5.82 -4.88 1.28
C ILE A 44 -7.00 -4.60 0.36
N GLU A 45 -6.77 -4.13 -0.86
CA GLU A 45 -7.81 -3.92 -1.88
C GLU A 45 -8.57 -5.23 -2.15
N SER A 46 -7.86 -6.35 -2.29
CA SER A 46 -8.46 -7.67 -2.46
C SER A 46 -9.25 -8.09 -1.22
N LEU A 47 -8.70 -7.89 -0.01
CA LEU A 47 -9.37 -8.24 1.25
C LEU A 47 -10.68 -7.45 1.42
N PHE A 48 -10.67 -6.16 1.10
CA PHE A 48 -11.87 -5.32 1.13
C PHE A 48 -12.94 -5.83 0.17
N TRP A 49 -12.57 -6.18 -1.06
CA TRP A 49 -13.50 -6.78 -2.02
C TRP A 49 -14.07 -8.10 -1.52
N THR A 50 -13.25 -8.97 -0.93
CA THR A 50 -13.71 -10.24 -0.35
C THR A 50 -14.65 -10.02 0.83
N LEU A 51 -14.34 -9.09 1.74
CA LEU A 51 -15.16 -8.81 2.92
C LEU A 51 -16.49 -8.13 2.55
N THR A 52 -16.46 -7.12 1.66
CA THR A 52 -17.66 -6.45 1.19
C THR A 52 -18.52 -7.36 0.31
N GLY A 53 -17.90 -8.18 -0.55
CA GLY A 53 -18.60 -9.18 -1.35
C GLY A 53 -19.21 -10.29 -0.50
N GLY A 54 -18.48 -10.76 0.52
CA GLY A 54 -18.95 -11.79 1.46
C GLY A 54 -20.06 -11.32 2.41
N LEU A 55 -20.10 -10.03 2.76
CA LEU A 55 -21.20 -9.44 3.55
C LEU A 55 -22.50 -9.26 2.75
N SER A 56 -22.43 -9.35 1.43
CA SER A 56 -23.58 -9.12 0.53
C SER A 56 -24.31 -10.39 0.09
N SER A 57 -23.89 -11.56 0.59
CA SER A 57 -24.49 -12.87 0.31
C SER A 57 -25.12 -13.51 1.53
#